data_AF-A0A388PXR6-F1
#
_entry.id   AF-A0A388PXR6-F1
#
_cell.length_a   1.000
_cell.length_b   1.000
_cell.length_c   1.000
_cell.angle_alpha   90.00
_cell.angle_beta   90.00
_cell.angle_gamma   90.00
#
_symmetry.space_group_name_H-M   'P 1'
#
loop_
_entity.id
_entity.type
_entity.pdbx_description
1 polymer ?
#
loop_
_entity_poly.entity_id
_entity_poly.type
_entity_poly.pdbx_seq_one_letter_code
_entity_poly.pdbx_strand_id
1 'polypeptide(L)'
;MPIVYLLRHAQSVANTKGILAGQDDSVELSKDGFKQSKELVNYLATLKINQVYCSPLTRCVQTITPFMKASPKVEFQIKSDLIEMNYGEWSGKKLRTLSRDKRWKSVQNKPSSFTFPQGESFKQMRRRVDGLIKDLSLEKGPVLLVTHGGHN
;
A
#
# COMPACT_ATOMS: atom_id res chain seq x y z
N MET A 1 21.10 -10.84 -4.19
CA MET A 1 19.81 -10.23 -4.56
C MET A 1 18.86 -10.50 -3.40
N PRO A 2 18.31 -9.46 -2.76
CA PRO A 2 17.47 -9.63 -1.58
C PRO A 2 16.12 -10.26 -1.94
N ILE A 3 15.53 -10.96 -0.96
CA ILE A 3 14.12 -11.37 -1.04
C ILE A 3 13.28 -10.15 -0.68
N VAL A 4 12.30 -9.83 -1.52
CA VAL A 4 11.37 -8.72 -1.28
C VAL A 4 9.98 -9.28 -0.98
N TYR A 5 9.50 -9.05 0.24
CA TYR A 5 8.14 -9.33 0.65
C TYR A 5 7.26 -8.11 0.42
N LEU A 6 6.09 -8.31 -0.18
CA LEU A 6 5.08 -7.27 -0.38
C LEU A 6 3.92 -7.51 0.57
N LEU A 7 3.62 -6.53 1.42
CA LEU A 7 2.48 -6.55 2.33
C LEU A 7 1.53 -5.42 1.98
N ARG A 8 0.32 -5.78 1.55
CA ARG A 8 -0.80 -4.85 1.52
C ARG A 8 -1.21 -4.52 2.95
N HIS A 9 -1.56 -3.25 3.22
CA HIS A 9 -2.14 -2.88 4.51
C HIS A 9 -3.36 -3.76 4.86
N ALA A 10 -3.56 -4.00 6.16
CA ALA A 10 -4.72 -4.71 6.68
C ALA A 10 -6.02 -3.93 6.39
N GLN A 11 -7.18 -4.56 6.57
CA GLN A 11 -8.45 -3.96 6.21
C GLN A 11 -8.66 -2.58 6.87
N SER A 12 -8.95 -1.56 6.06
CA SER A 12 -9.27 -0.21 6.52
C SER A 12 -10.76 0.05 6.66
N VAL A 13 -11.14 1.11 7.37
CA VAL A 13 -12.54 1.59 7.44
C VAL A 13 -13.09 2.01 6.07
N ALA A 14 -12.24 2.39 5.13
CA ALA A 14 -12.65 2.67 3.76
C ALA A 14 -12.94 1.38 2.99
N ASN A 15 -12.16 0.32 3.22
CA ASN A 15 -12.40 -0.97 2.58
C ASN A 15 -13.75 -1.56 2.99
N THR A 16 -14.11 -1.50 4.28
CA THR A 16 -15.42 -2.00 4.76
C THR A 16 -16.61 -1.24 4.14
N LYS A 17 -16.41 0.02 3.75
CA LYS A 17 -17.41 0.87 3.10
C LYS A 17 -17.37 0.81 1.57
N GLY A 18 -16.43 0.06 0.98
CA GLY A 18 -16.19 0.04 -0.45
C GLY A 18 -15.82 1.41 -1.02
N ILE A 19 -15.07 2.21 -0.28
CA ILE A 19 -14.61 3.55 -0.67
C ILE A 19 -13.20 3.47 -1.23
N LEU A 20 -12.97 4.13 -2.36
CA LEU A 20 -11.64 4.31 -2.94
C LEU A 20 -10.89 5.40 -2.17
N ALA A 21 -10.10 5.01 -1.17
CA ALA A 21 -9.46 5.97 -0.26
C ALA A 21 -8.37 6.83 -0.94
N GLY A 22 -7.60 6.24 -1.87
CA GLY A 22 -6.44 6.92 -2.46
C GLY A 22 -5.43 7.35 -1.40
N GLN A 23 -4.97 8.59 -1.49
CA GLN A 23 -3.95 9.14 -0.58
C GLN A 23 -4.53 9.80 0.68
N ASP A 24 -5.80 9.57 0.99
CA ASP A 24 -6.40 10.04 2.25
C ASP A 24 -5.73 9.37 3.47
N ASP A 25 -4.97 10.17 4.22
CA ASP A 25 -4.22 9.73 5.40
C ASP A 25 -5.09 9.63 6.66
N SER A 26 -6.29 10.20 6.65
CA SER A 26 -7.23 10.08 7.77
C SER A 26 -7.87 8.69 7.87
N VAL A 27 -7.66 7.83 6.87
CA VAL A 27 -8.22 6.48 6.81
C VAL A 27 -7.39 5.51 7.65
N GLU A 28 -7.99 5.08 8.76
CA GLU A 28 -7.43 4.09 9.67
C GLU A 28 -7.83 2.63 9.36
N LEU A 29 -7.19 1.69 10.05
CA LEU A 29 -7.61 0.30 10.10
C LEU A 29 -9.01 0.12 10.71
N SER A 30 -9.75 -0.88 10.22
CA SER A 30 -10.97 -1.32 10.89
C SER A 30 -10.64 -2.11 12.16
N LYS A 31 -11.65 -2.41 12.99
CA LYS A 31 -11.48 -3.31 14.14
C LYS A 31 -10.89 -4.66 13.74
N ASP A 32 -11.31 -5.21 12.60
CA ASP A 32 -10.76 -6.46 12.08
C ASP A 32 -9.39 -6.26 11.43
N GLY A 33 -9.12 -5.10 10.81
CA GLY A 33 -7.78 -4.73 10.36
C GLY A 33 -6.75 -4.71 11.49
N PHE A 34 -7.11 -4.20 12.66
CA PHE A 34 -6.25 -4.27 13.85
C PHE A 34 -6.03 -5.71 14.35
N LYS A 35 -6.99 -6.63 14.18
CA LYS A 35 -6.78 -8.06 14.48
C LYS A 35 -5.81 -8.68 13.49
N GLN A 36 -6.03 -8.47 12.20
CA GLN A 36 -5.15 -8.93 11.11
C GLN A 36 -3.70 -8.45 11.34
N SER A 37 -3.53 -7.17 11.68
CA SER A 37 -2.23 -6.58 11.99
C SER A 37 -1.49 -7.29 13.12
N LYS A 38 -2.20 -7.76 14.16
CA LYS A 38 -1.61 -8.54 15.26
C LYS A 38 -1.28 -9.97 14.86
N GLU A 39 -2.14 -10.61 14.08
CA GLU A 39 -1.95 -12.00 13.61
C GLU A 39 -0.73 -12.14 12.69
N LEU A 40 -0.42 -11.09 11.91
CA LEU A 40 0.74 -11.05 11.02
C LEU A 40 2.09 -11.14 11.75
N VAL A 41 2.17 -10.74 13.03
CA VAL A 41 3.44 -10.63 13.77
C VAL A 41 4.22 -11.94 13.77
N ASN A 42 3.56 -13.04 14.13
CA ASN A 42 4.20 -14.34 14.24
C ASN A 42 4.69 -14.84 12.88
N TYR A 43 3.91 -14.62 11.84
CA TYR A 43 4.30 -14.98 10.47
C TYR A 43 5.51 -14.17 10.01
N LEU A 44 5.48 -12.85 10.14
CA LEU A 44 6.58 -11.97 9.73
C LEU A 44 7.88 -12.25 10.49
N ALA A 45 7.81 -12.64 11.77
CA ALA A 45 8.97 -13.05 12.55
C ALA A 45 9.70 -14.27 11.96
N THR A 46 9.00 -15.17 11.25
CA THR A 46 9.63 -16.33 10.59
C THR A 46 10.44 -15.95 9.35
N LEU A 47 10.21 -14.78 8.77
CA LEU A 47 10.78 -14.36 7.49
C LEU A 47 12.18 -13.75 7.60
N LYS A 48 12.70 -13.58 8.82
CA LYS A 48 14.03 -12.98 9.08
C LYS A 48 14.21 -11.63 8.34
N ILE A 49 13.17 -10.79 8.38
CA ILE A 49 13.19 -9.46 7.77
C ILE A 49 14.24 -8.60 8.47
N ASN A 50 15.13 -7.97 7.70
CA ASN A 50 16.15 -7.07 8.22
C ASN A 50 15.71 -5.59 8.15
N GLN A 51 14.91 -5.26 7.13
CA GLN A 51 14.50 -3.89 6.84
C GLN A 51 13.03 -3.85 6.42
N VAL A 52 12.29 -2.88 6.97
CA VAL A 52 10.92 -2.55 6.60
C VAL A 52 10.89 -1.18 5.93
N TYR A 53 10.32 -1.11 4.73
CA TYR A 53 9.94 0.15 4.11
C TYR A 53 8.43 0.26 4.09
N CYS A 54 7.90 1.36 4.57
CA CYS A 54 6.47 1.55 4.72
C CYS A 54 5.99 2.79 3.97
N SER A 55 4.85 2.67 3.29
CA SER A 55 4.10 3.83 2.85
C SER A 55 3.84 4.80 4.02
N PRO A 56 3.83 6.11 3.78
CA PRO A 56 3.54 7.09 4.82
C PRO A 56 2.09 7.01 5.35
N LEU A 57 1.17 6.36 4.64
CA LEU A 57 -0.25 6.40 5.01
C LEU A 57 -0.55 5.61 6.29
N THR A 58 -1.38 6.21 7.15
CA THR A 58 -1.72 5.74 8.51
C THR A 58 -2.10 4.27 8.54
N ARG A 59 -2.96 3.80 7.64
CA ARG A 59 -3.34 2.37 7.53
C ARG A 59 -2.15 1.42 7.31
N CYS A 60 -1.12 1.81 6.56
CA CYS A 60 0.09 0.99 6.38
C CYS A 60 0.92 0.98 7.67
N VAL A 61 1.13 2.16 8.27
CA VAL A 61 1.88 2.29 9.54
C VAL A 61 1.20 1.48 10.64
N GLN A 62 -0.11 1.62 10.80
CA GLN A 62 -0.91 0.86 11.77
C GLN A 62 -0.81 -0.65 11.50
N THR A 63 -0.78 -1.09 10.24
CA THR A 63 -0.65 -2.52 9.88
C THR A 63 0.64 -3.12 10.40
N ILE A 64 1.77 -2.42 10.25
CA ILE A 64 3.09 -2.97 10.59
C ILE A 64 3.52 -2.68 12.03
N THR A 65 2.87 -1.73 12.70
CA THR A 65 3.23 -1.29 14.06
C THR A 65 3.37 -2.44 15.06
N PRO A 66 2.47 -3.45 15.14
CA PRO A 66 2.65 -4.56 16.07
C PRO A 66 3.92 -5.36 15.82
N PHE A 67 4.28 -5.60 14.55
CA PHE A 67 5.51 -6.31 14.19
C PHE A 67 6.74 -5.50 14.59
N MET A 68 6.75 -4.18 14.32
CA MET A 68 7.87 -3.32 14.70
C MET A 68 8.08 -3.27 16.22
N LYS A 69 7.00 -3.28 17.01
CA LYS A 69 7.08 -3.37 18.48
C LYS A 69 7.66 -4.69 18.95
N ALA A 70 7.29 -5.81 18.30
CA ALA A 70 7.80 -7.14 18.63
C ALA A 70 9.23 -7.39 18.14
N SER A 71 9.69 -6.66 17.12
CA SER A 71 10.99 -6.82 16.46
C SER A 71 11.77 -5.50 16.41
N PRO A 72 12.17 -4.92 17.57
CA PRO A 72 12.76 -3.58 17.64
C PRO A 72 14.15 -3.45 17.00
N LYS A 73 14.79 -4.57 16.63
CA LYS A 73 16.08 -4.60 15.93
C LYS A 73 15.94 -4.48 14.41
N VAL A 74 14.73 -4.63 13.88
CA VAL A 74 14.46 -4.50 12.44
C VAL A 74 14.44 -3.02 12.11
N GLU A 75 15.19 -2.64 11.08
CA GLU A 75 15.23 -1.25 10.63
C GLU A 75 13.90 -0.85 9.99
N PHE A 76 13.46 0.38 10.24
CA PHE A 76 12.19 0.90 9.74
C PHE A 76 12.36 2.26 9.08
N GLN A 77 11.85 2.39 7.85
CA GLN A 77 11.89 3.64 7.11
C GLN A 77 10.55 3.90 6.42
N ILE A 78 10.06 5.13 6.54
CA ILE A 78 8.96 5.61 5.71
C ILE A 78 9.51 5.95 4.32
N LYS A 79 8.87 5.43 3.27
CA LYS A 79 9.19 5.73 1.87
C LYS A 79 7.95 6.29 1.17
N SER A 80 8.00 7.58 0.82
CA SER A 80 6.94 8.26 0.05
C SER A 80 6.67 7.56 -1.28
N ASP A 81 7.67 6.92 -1.88
CA ASP A 81 7.54 6.10 -3.10
C ASP A 81 6.67 4.85 -2.94
N LEU A 82 6.21 4.52 -1.73
CA LEU A 82 5.24 3.45 -1.47
C LEU A 82 3.81 3.95 -1.25
N ILE A 83 3.54 5.27 -1.34
CA ILE A 83 2.18 5.83 -1.20
C ILE A 83 1.17 5.20 -2.17
N GLU A 84 -0.12 5.26 -1.90
CA GLU A 84 -1.15 4.75 -2.82
C GLU A 84 -1.24 5.60 -4.09
N MET A 85 -1.83 5.05 -5.15
CA MET A 85 -2.24 5.79 -6.33
C MET A 85 -3.02 7.06 -5.96
N ASN A 86 -2.63 8.20 -6.52
CA ASN A 86 -3.44 9.41 -6.48
C ASN A 86 -4.62 9.28 -7.46
N TYR A 87 -5.78 8.90 -6.93
CA TYR A 87 -7.02 8.77 -7.71
C TYR A 87 -7.70 10.12 -8.02
N GLY A 88 -7.16 11.25 -7.55
CA GLY A 88 -7.71 12.57 -7.82
C GLY A 88 -9.19 12.69 -7.46
N GLU A 89 -10.00 13.12 -8.42
CA GLU A 89 -11.46 13.25 -8.25
C GLU A 89 -12.18 11.93 -7.92
N TRP A 90 -11.52 10.77 -8.07
CA TRP A 90 -12.11 9.48 -7.72
C TRP A 90 -11.93 9.12 -6.24
N SER A 91 -11.00 9.77 -5.54
CA SER A 91 -10.78 9.58 -4.11
C SER A 91 -12.06 9.87 -3.30
N GLY A 92 -12.30 9.08 -2.27
CA GLY A 92 -13.48 9.19 -1.40
C GLY A 92 -14.79 8.67 -2.00
N LYS A 93 -14.83 8.32 -3.30
CA LYS A 93 -16.05 7.80 -3.94
C LYS A 93 -16.22 6.30 -3.69
N LYS A 94 -17.47 5.84 -3.67
CA LYS A 94 -17.81 4.42 -3.58
C LYS A 94 -17.42 3.70 -4.87
N LEU A 95 -16.73 2.57 -4.75
CA LEU A 95 -16.38 1.69 -5.87
C LEU A 95 -17.60 1.29 -6.69
N ARG A 96 -18.74 1.01 -6.05
CA ARG A 96 -20.00 0.71 -6.74
C ARG A 96 -20.47 1.86 -7.64
N THR A 97 -20.24 3.11 -7.25
CA THR A 97 -20.55 4.27 -8.09
C THR A 97 -19.54 4.40 -9.23
N LEU A 98 -18.24 4.29 -8.93
CA LEU A 98 -17.17 4.38 -9.91
C LEU A 98 -17.24 3.28 -10.97
N SER A 99 -17.67 2.07 -10.61
CA SER A 99 -17.86 0.95 -11.54
C SER A 99 -18.85 1.21 -12.68
N ARG A 100 -19.71 2.24 -12.52
CA ARG A 100 -20.68 2.68 -13.52
C ARG A 100 -20.18 3.84 -14.37
N ASP A 101 -19.05 4.45 -14.01
CA ASP A 101 -18.42 5.49 -14.80
C ASP A 101 -17.95 4.89 -16.14
N LYS A 102 -18.23 5.56 -17.26
CA LYS A 102 -17.82 5.10 -18.59
C LYS A 102 -16.30 4.86 -18.69
N ARG A 103 -15.52 5.62 -17.91
CA ARG A 103 -14.05 5.52 -17.82
C ARG A 103 -13.57 4.30 -17.03
N TRP A 104 -14.42 3.65 -16.23
CA TRP A 104 -14.07 2.46 -15.47
C TRP A 104 -13.51 1.33 -16.35
N LYS A 105 -14.11 1.14 -17.54
CA LYS A 105 -13.61 0.17 -18.53
C LYS A 105 -12.19 0.47 -18.98
N SER A 106 -11.81 1.74 -19.09
CA SER A 106 -10.45 2.13 -19.45
C SER A 106 -9.45 1.80 -18.33
N VAL A 107 -9.85 1.99 -17.07
CA VAL A 107 -9.04 1.60 -15.90
C VAL A 107 -8.79 0.09 -15.88
N GLN A 108 -9.81 -0.71 -16.16
CA GLN A 108 -9.73 -2.18 -16.14
C GLN A 108 -8.98 -2.77 -17.34
N ASN A 109 -9.28 -2.30 -18.55
CA ASN A 109 -8.79 -2.93 -19.79
C ASN A 109 -7.48 -2.32 -20.30
N LYS A 110 -7.22 -1.04 -20.03
CA LYS A 110 -6.05 -0.30 -20.53
C LYS A 110 -5.46 0.64 -19.46
N PRO A 111 -5.14 0.15 -18.24
CA PRO A 111 -4.70 0.98 -17.13
C PRO A 111 -3.49 1.85 -17.48
N SER A 112 -2.54 1.33 -18.26
CA SER A 112 -1.32 2.06 -18.68
C SER A 112 -1.58 3.34 -19.47
N SER A 113 -2.74 3.45 -20.12
CA SER A 113 -3.17 4.63 -20.88
C SER A 113 -4.06 5.59 -20.10
N PHE A 114 -4.46 5.22 -18.88
CA PHE A 114 -5.39 5.99 -18.08
C PHE A 114 -4.67 6.93 -17.12
N THR A 115 -5.18 8.15 -17.01
CA THR A 115 -4.79 9.13 -16.00
C THR A 115 -6.04 9.49 -15.21
N PHE A 116 -5.99 9.36 -13.88
CA PHE A 116 -7.10 9.76 -13.03
C PHE A 116 -7.28 11.29 -13.13
N PRO A 117 -8.53 11.81 -13.28
CA PRO A 117 -8.76 13.25 -13.31
C PRO A 117 -8.27 13.91 -12.02
N GLN A 118 -7.43 14.96 -12.15
CA GLN A 118 -6.76 15.60 -11.01
C GLN A 118 -5.95 14.64 -10.14
N GLY A 119 -5.57 13.49 -10.70
CA GLY A 119 -4.79 12.45 -10.06
C GLY A 119 -3.55 12.11 -10.88
N GLU A 120 -3.03 10.91 -10.66
CA GLU A 120 -1.87 10.42 -11.41
C GLU A 120 -2.26 9.35 -12.44
N SER A 121 -1.31 9.04 -13.30
CA SER A 121 -1.35 7.91 -14.23
C SER A 121 -0.61 6.70 -13.65
N PHE A 122 -0.93 5.50 -14.14
CA PHE A 122 -0.15 4.30 -13.80
C PHE A 122 1.32 4.41 -14.17
N LYS A 123 1.67 5.22 -15.19
CA LYS A 123 3.05 5.50 -15.57
C LYS A 123 3.78 6.36 -14.52
N GLN A 124 3.10 7.37 -13.96
CA GLN A 124 3.66 8.18 -12.87
C GLN A 124 3.86 7.33 -11.61
N MET A 125 2.85 6.52 -11.24
CA MET A 125 2.97 5.57 -10.14
C MET A 125 4.11 4.58 -10.35
N ARG A 126 4.29 4.06 -11.57
CA ARG A 126 5.39 3.15 -11.87
C ARG A 126 6.75 3.80 -11.70
N ARG A 127 6.94 5.02 -12.21
CA ARG A 127 8.22 5.76 -12.16
C ARG A 127 8.73 5.97 -10.73
N ARG A 128 7.84 6.30 -9.79
CA ARG A 128 8.23 6.45 -8.37
C ARG A 128 8.65 5.12 -7.74
N VAL A 129 8.00 4.02 -8.11
CA VAL A 129 8.38 2.67 -7.63
C VAL A 129 9.70 2.18 -8.27
N ASP A 130 10.00 2.55 -9.52
CA ASP A 130 11.24 2.16 -10.19
C ASP A 130 12.50 2.66 -9.45
N GLY A 131 12.44 3.88 -8.92
CA GLY A 131 13.53 4.43 -8.10
C GLY A 131 13.77 3.59 -6.85
N LEU A 132 12.70 3.25 -6.13
CA LEU A 132 12.78 2.39 -4.95
C LEU A 132 13.37 1.01 -5.27
N ILE A 133 12.94 0.36 -6.36
CA ILE A 133 13.44 -0.98 -6.74
C ILE A 133 14.97 -0.96 -6.92
N LYS A 134 15.52 0.12 -7.49
CA LYS A 134 16.96 0.26 -7.65
C LYS A 134 17.67 0.30 -6.30
N ASP A 135 17.15 1.06 -5.35
CA ASP A 135 17.70 1.16 -3.99
C ASP A 135 17.62 -0.19 -3.27
N LEU A 136 16.50 -0.90 -3.41
CA LEU A 136 16.31 -2.23 -2.82
C LEU A 136 17.33 -3.25 -3.30
N SER A 137 17.87 -3.11 -4.51
CA SER A 137 18.87 -4.06 -5.04
C SER A 137 20.18 -4.09 -4.24
N LEU A 138 20.44 -3.04 -3.45
CA LEU A 138 21.64 -2.87 -2.64
C LEU A 138 21.51 -3.48 -1.23
N GLU A 139 20.30 -3.89 -0.85
CA GLU A 139 20.03 -4.43 0.48
C GLU A 139 20.63 -5.83 0.69
N LYS A 140 21.18 -6.05 1.89
CA LYS A 140 21.96 -7.26 2.23
C LYS A 140 21.13 -8.40 2.84
N GLY A 141 19.82 -8.27 2.92
CA GLY A 141 18.93 -9.26 3.52
C GLY A 141 17.48 -9.13 3.07
N PRO A 142 16.55 -9.95 3.61
CA PRO A 142 15.15 -9.88 3.25
C PRO A 142 14.52 -8.55 3.67
N VAL A 143 13.76 -7.97 2.76
CA VAL A 143 13.11 -6.66 2.93
C VAL A 143 11.60 -6.84 2.88
N LEU A 144 10.87 -6.10 3.72
CA LEU A 144 9.42 -6.01 3.68
C LEU A 144 8.98 -4.63 3.18
N LEU A 145 8.18 -4.59 2.13
CA LEU A 145 7.50 -3.36 1.67
C LEU A 145 6.04 -3.39 2.11
N VAL A 146 5.64 -2.42 2.92
CA VAL A 146 4.26 -2.24 3.36
C VAL A 146 3.60 -1.16 2.52
N THR A 147 2.65 -1.57 1.69
CA THR A 147 2.05 -0.73 0.64
C THR A 147 0.56 -1.04 0.47
N HIS A 148 0.00 -0.69 -0.67
CA HIS A 148 -1.42 -0.75 -0.98
C HIS A 148 -1.71 -1.80 -2.06
N GLY A 149 -2.98 -2.07 -2.28
CA GLY A 149 -3.41 -3.08 -3.25
C GLY A 149 -4.19 -2.45 -4.38
N GLY A 150 -4.09 -3.04 -5.58
CA GLY A 150 -5.06 -2.79 -6.64
C GLY A 150 -6.45 -3.29 -6.24
N HIS A 151 -7.48 -2.57 -6.67
CA HIS A 151 -8.85 -3.06 -6.61
C HIS A 151 -9.14 -3.87 -7.87
N ASN A 152 -9.12 -5.21 -7.75
CA ASN A 152 -9.66 -6.12 -8.76
C ASN A 152 -11.16 -6.34 -8.52
#